data_AF-A0A2N6E093-F1
#
_entry.id   AF-A0A2N6E093-F1
#
_cell.length_a   1.000
_cell.length_b   1.000
_cell.length_c   1.000
_cell.angle_alpha   90.00
_cell.angle_beta   90.00
_cell.angle_gamma   90.00
#
_symmetry.space_group_name_H-M   'P 1'
#
loop_
_entity.id
_entity.type
_entity.pdbx_description
1 polymer ?
#
loop_
_entity_poly.entity_id
_entity_poly.type
_entity_poly.pdbx_seq_one_letter_code
_entity_poly.pdbx_strand_id
1 'polypeptide(L)' 'EKHPASIKELGELTGRKSSSLSRTLKTMERYGIVSLTKEKNQIKPVVNATEFLIEFDLGKRCA' A
#
# COMPACT_ATOMS: atom_id res chain seq x y z
N GLU A 1 -7.91 -16.04 3.44
CA GLU A 1 -7.16 -14.87 2.95
C GLU A 1 -7.88 -14.30 1.73
N LYS A 2 -7.88 -12.98 1.51
CA LYS A 2 -8.55 -12.36 0.35
C LYS A 2 -7.48 -11.78 -0.59
N HIS A 3 -7.54 -12.12 -1.87
CA HIS A 3 -6.61 -11.65 -2.91
C HIS A 3 -7.37 -10.77 -3.90
N PRO A 4 -7.63 -9.50 -3.57
CA PRO A 4 -8.33 -8.62 -4.48
C PRO A 4 -7.54 -8.44 -5.78
N ALA A 5 -8.23 -8.56 -6.90
CA ALA A 5 -7.66 -8.40 -8.24
C ALA A 5 -7.51 -6.92 -8.64
N SER A 6 -8.11 -6.00 -7.88
CA SER A 6 -8.05 -4.56 -8.17
C SER A 6 -8.07 -3.67 -6.92
N ILE A 7 -7.63 -2.42 -7.07
CA ILE A 7 -7.75 -1.38 -6.02
C ILE A 7 -9.24 -1.13 -5.66
N LYS A 8 -10.15 -1.24 -6.62
CA LYS A 8 -11.59 -1.03 -6.38
C LYS A 8 -12.14 -2.11 -5.46
N GLU A 9 -11.87 -3.37 -5.77
CA GLU A 9 -12.27 -4.52 -4.96
C GLU A 9 -11.62 -4.46 -3.56
N LEU A 10 -10.34 -4.09 -3.47
CA LEU A 10 -9.69 -3.86 -2.18
C LEU A 10 -10.38 -2.75 -1.38
N GLY A 11 -10.86 -1.70 -2.05
CA GLY A 11 -11.65 -0.63 -1.43
C GLY A 11 -12.97 -1.12 -0.86
N GLU A 12 -13.69 -1.93 -1.62
CA GLU A 12 -14.95 -2.55 -1.18
C GLU A 12 -14.73 -3.50 0.01
N LEU A 13 -13.66 -4.29 -0.02
CA LEU A 13 -13.29 -5.22 1.05
C LEU A 13 -12.85 -4.51 2.34
N THR A 14 -12.18 -3.36 2.23
CA THR A 14 -11.65 -2.61 3.38
C THR A 14 -12.55 -1.46 3.84
N GLY A 15 -13.64 -1.17 3.12
CA GLY A 15 -14.53 -0.03 3.38
C GLY A 15 -13.90 1.34 3.09
N ARG A 16 -12.80 1.38 2.32
CA ARG A 16 -12.05 2.61 2.03
C ARG A 16 -12.29 3.08 0.61
N LYS A 17 -12.26 4.41 0.40
CA LYS A 17 -12.33 4.99 -0.94
C LYS A 17 -11.12 4.54 -1.78
N SER A 18 -11.37 4.13 -3.03
CA SER A 18 -10.31 3.74 -3.97
C SER A 18 -9.24 4.82 -4.13
N SER A 19 -9.63 6.10 -4.11
CA SER A 19 -8.70 7.22 -4.23
C SER A 19 -7.74 7.37 -3.04
N SER A 20 -8.18 7.04 -1.81
CA SER A 20 -7.29 7.07 -0.64
C SER A 20 -6.38 5.85 -0.60
N LEU A 21 -6.89 4.68 -0.98
CA LEU A 21 -6.09 3.46 -1.14
C LEU A 21 -5.01 3.62 -2.20
N SER A 22 -5.32 4.20 -3.36
CA SER A 22 -4.30 4.43 -4.41
C SER A 22 -3.13 5.27 -3.91
N ARG A 23 -3.38 6.31 -3.09
CA ARG A 23 -2.30 7.11 -2.50
C ARG A 23 -1.47 6.30 -1.51
N THR A 24 -2.13 5.58 -0.60
CA THR A 24 -1.44 4.72 0.39
C THR A 24 -0.62 3.63 -0.29
N LEU A 25 -1.19 2.92 -1.26
CA LEU A 25 -0.50 1.85 -1.97
C LEU A 25 0.72 2.36 -2.75
N LYS A 26 0.65 3.58 -3.29
CA LYS A 26 1.80 4.20 -3.95
C LYS A 26 2.92 4.57 -2.97
N THR A 27 2.57 4.99 -1.76
CA THR A 27 3.53 5.16 -0.67
C THR A 27 4.14 3.82 -0.26
N MET A 28 3.33 2.78 -0.09
CA MET A 28 3.81 1.42 0.23
C MET A 28 4.69 0.83 -0.87
N GLU A 29 4.39 1.13 -2.13
CA GLU A 29 5.23 0.78 -3.28
C GLU A 29 6.58 1.49 -3.26
N ARG A 30 6.60 2.78 -2.92
CA ARG A 30 7.85 3.52 -2.76
C ARG A 30 8.74 2.92 -1.66
N TYR A 31 8.14 2.36 -0.62
CA TYR A 31 8.86 1.68 0.46
C TYR A 31 9.17 0.20 0.15
N GLY A 32 8.80 -0.31 -1.03
CA GLY A 32 9.06 -1.70 -1.42
C GLY A 32 8.14 -2.74 -0.76
N ILE A 33 7.14 -2.31 0.01
CA ILE A 33 6.23 -3.21 0.74
C ILE A 33 5.25 -3.90 -0.21
N VAL A 34 4.81 -3.17 -1.25
CA VAL A 34 3.80 -3.61 -2.22
C VAL A 34 4.29 -3.30 -3.65
N SER A 35 3.93 -4.10 -4.64
CA SER A 35 4.06 -3.75 -6.05
C SER A 35 2.69 -3.55 -6.69
N LEU A 36 2.54 -2.49 -7.49
CA LEU A 36 1.34 -2.26 -8.28
C LEU A 36 1.55 -2.76 -9.71
N THR A 37 0.98 -3.91 -10.03
CA THR A 37 1.08 -4.49 -11.37
C THR A 37 -0.13 -4.10 -12.22
N LYS A 38 0.09 -3.70 -13.47
CA LYS A 38 -1.00 -3.46 -14.43
C LYS A 38 -1.33 -4.76 -15.16
N GLU A 39 -2.54 -5.28 -14.96
CA GLU A 39 -3.04 -6.46 -15.65
C GLU A 39 -4.41 -6.15 -16.26
N LYS A 40 -4.60 -6.40 -17.56
CA LYS A 40 -5.89 -6.26 -18.26
C LYS A 40 -6.63 -4.96 -17.91
N ASN A 41 -5.91 -3.83 -17.96
CA ASN A 41 -6.41 -2.48 -17.65
C ASN A 41 -6.72 -2.18 -16.18
N GLN A 42 -6.40 -3.08 -15.25
CA GLN A 42 -6.59 -2.89 -13.82
C GLN A 42 -5.24 -2.86 -13.08
N ILE A 43 -5.21 -2.12 -11.98
CA ILE A 43 -4.05 -2.08 -11.10
C ILE A 43 -4.28 -3.09 -9.98
N LYS A 44 -3.44 -4.12 -9.95
CA LYS A 44 -3.44 -5.18 -8.95
C LYS A 44 -2.33 -4.92 -7.93
N PRO A 45 -2.66 -4.75 -6.64
CA PRO A 45 -1.67 -4.69 -5.58
C PRO A 45 -1.16 -6.09 -5.23
N VAL A 46 0.17 -6.26 -5.17
CA VAL A 46 0.86 -7.50 -4.77
C VAL A 46 1.73 -7.18 -3.56
N VAL A 47 1.56 -7.90 -2.46
CA VAL A 47 2.37 -7.69 -1.24
C VAL A 47 3.70 -8.43 -1.39
N ASN A 48 4.81 -7.72 -1.23
CA ASN A 48 6.15 -8.27 -1.36
C ASN A 48 6.81 -8.53 0.00
N ALA A 49 6.49 -7.70 0.99
CA ALA A 49 7.05 -7.81 2.34
C ALA A 49 5.91 -7.75 3.36
N THR A 50 5.86 -8.76 4.23
CA THR A 50 4.99 -8.81 5.41
C THR A 50 5.68 -8.29 6.65
N GLU A 51 7.01 -8.28 6.66
CA GLU A 51 7.86 -7.86 7.77
C GLU A 51 8.79 -6.73 7.32
N PHE A 52 8.89 -5.68 8.14
CA PHE A 52 9.75 -4.55 7.89
C PHE A 52 10.22 -3.94 9.22
N LEU A 53 11.48 -3.51 9.26
CA LEU A 53 12.06 -2.77 10.38
C LEU A 53 11.91 -1.27 10.10
N ILE A 54 11.38 -0.53 11.07
CA ILE A 54 11.33 0.92 10.97
C ILE A 54 12.34 1.52 11.95
N GLU A 55 13.33 2.22 11.42
CA GLU A 55 14.27 3.00 12.19
C GLU A 55 13.81 4.46 12.21
N PHE A 56 13.45 4.94 13.40
CA PHE A 56 13.09 6.34 13.61
C PHE A 56 14.17 7.02 14.45
N ASP A 57 14.80 8.05 13.89
CA ASP A 57 15.59 8.98 14.70
C ASP A 57 14.64 10.04 15.30
N LEU A 58 14.47 9.99 16.62
CA LEU A 58 13.71 10.99 17.35
C LEU A 58 14.66 12.15 17.68
N GLY A 59 14.96 12.96 16.67
CA GLY A 59 15.78 14.16 16.81
C GLY A 59 15.35 14.98 18.04
N LYS A 60 16.31 15.37 18.88
CA LYS A 60 16.03 16.13 20.10
C LYS A 60 15.32 17.43 19.74
N ARG A 61 14.20 17.71 20.41
CA ARG A 61 13.59 19.04 20.44
C ARG A 61 14.66 20.05 20.88
N CYS A 62 15.05 20.96 19.99
CA CYS A 62 15.72 22.17 20.41
C CYS A 62 14.70 23.04 21.15
N ALA A 63 15.06 23.44 22.37
CA ALA A 63 14.30 24.36 23.22
C ALA A 63 14.36 25.78 22.67
#